data_AF-A0A392SE53-F1
#
_entry.id   AF-A0A392SE53-F1
#
_cell.length_a   1.000
_cell.length_b   1.000
_cell.length_c   1.000
_cell.angle_alpha   90.00
_cell.angle_beta   90.00
_cell.angle_gamma   90.00
#
_symmetry.space_group_name_H-M   'P 1'
#
loop_
_entity.id
_entity.type
_entity.pdbx_description
1 polymer ?
#
loop_
_entity_poly.entity_id
_entity_poly.type
_entity_poly.pdbx_seq_one_letter_code
_entity_poly.pdbx_strand_id
1 'polypeptide(L)'
;PITPHVVLPSFFLEKHGTVSLSPELGGVPVPVSVEVLNGLMVDENYGVVGVKLIFQGRLKWKSGEIKSAHYGLYAKCDLLLGLKKGIVGQIPLIGAPVCDVDT
;
A
#
# COMPACT_ATOMS: atom_id res chain seq x y z
N PRO A 1 -11.04 10.87 0.19
CA PRO A 1 -9.91 10.33 1.00
C PRO A 1 -9.95 8.80 1.00
N ILE A 2 -8.97 8.13 0.38
CA ILE A 2 -8.99 6.67 0.15
C ILE A 2 -8.24 5.89 1.26
N THR A 3 -7.40 6.57 2.06
CA THR A 3 -6.72 5.97 3.22
C THR A 3 -6.31 7.11 4.17
N PRO A 4 -6.52 7.00 5.50
CA PRO A 4 -6.03 8.02 6.42
C PRO A 4 -4.49 8.02 6.47
N HIS A 5 -3.88 9.17 6.78
CA HIS A 5 -2.44 9.23 7.00
C HIS A 5 -2.05 8.40 8.23
N VAL A 6 -1.02 7.56 8.08
CA VAL A 6 -0.51 6.72 9.17
C VAL A 6 0.92 7.13 9.49
N VAL A 7 1.22 7.27 10.78
CA VAL A 7 2.59 7.47 11.26
C VAL A 7 3.24 6.10 11.42
N LEU A 8 4.30 5.85 10.64
CA LEU A 8 5.10 4.65 10.83
C LEU A 8 5.95 4.79 12.09
N PRO A 9 6.13 3.70 12.87
CA PRO A 9 7.05 3.71 13.99
C PRO A 9 8.48 3.96 13.50
N SER A 10 9.33 4.45 14.40
CA SER A 10 10.75 4.63 14.06
C SER A 10 11.43 3.26 13.93
N PHE A 11 12.23 3.09 12.87
CA PHE A 11 12.97 1.87 12.63
C PHE A 11 14.47 2.12 12.71
N PHE A 12 15.21 1.11 13.18
CA PHE A 12 16.65 1.10 13.11
C PHE A 12 17.10 0.40 11.82
N LEU A 13 17.99 1.03 11.07
CA LEU A 13 18.55 0.50 9.84
C LEU A 13 20.06 0.41 10.00
N GLU A 14 20.60 -0.81 9.90
CA GLU A 14 22.04 -1.03 9.87
C GLU A 14 22.64 -0.56 8.54
N LYS A 15 23.96 -0.34 8.53
CA LYS A 15 24.67 0.05 7.32
C LYS A 15 24.51 -1.03 6.25
N HIS A 16 23.99 -0.66 5.08
CA HIS A 16 23.63 -1.58 3.99
C HIS A 16 22.57 -2.64 4.37
N GLY A 17 21.80 -2.38 5.42
CA GLY A 17 20.68 -3.24 5.83
C GLY A 17 19.45 -3.02 4.97
N THR A 18 18.48 -3.92 5.12
CA THR A 18 17.13 -3.78 4.58
C THR A 18 16.15 -3.96 5.73
N VAL A 19 15.14 -3.10 5.81
CA VAL A 19 14.04 -3.24 6.77
C VAL A 19 12.80 -3.66 5.99
N SER A 20 12.22 -4.79 6.39
CA SER A 20 10.94 -5.25 5.86
C SER A 20 9.80 -4.63 6.67
N LEU A 21 8.85 -4.02 5.97
CA LEU A 21 7.63 -3.46 6.56
C LEU A 21 6.43 -4.21 6.01
N SER A 22 5.49 -4.55 6.89
CA SER A 22 4.21 -5.16 6.51
C SER A 22 3.07 -4.25 6.99
N PRO A 23 2.83 -3.11 6.34
CA PRO A 23 1.77 -2.22 6.75
C PRO A 23 0.40 -2.87 6.49
N GLU A 24 -0.47 -2.80 7.49
CA GLU A 24 -1.89 -3.13 7.27
C GLU A 24 -2.57 -1.93 6.61
N LEU A 25 -3.05 -2.14 5.39
CA LEU A 25 -3.74 -1.12 4.62
C LEU A 25 -5.25 -1.27 4.84
N GLY A 26 -5.77 -0.49 5.78
CA GLY A 26 -7.20 -0.34 6.00
C GLY A 26 -7.77 0.87 5.24
N GLY A 27 -9.08 0.90 5.05
CA GLY A 27 -9.75 2.02 4.41
C GLY A 27 -11.17 2.22 4.94
N VAL A 28 -11.77 3.33 4.55
CA VAL A 28 -13.21 3.54 4.71
C VAL A 28 -13.89 3.33 3.35
N PRO A 29 -15.16 2.88 3.30
CA PRO A 29 -15.89 2.82 2.05
C PRO A 29 -15.87 4.17 1.34
N VAL A 30 -15.54 4.17 0.05
CA VAL A 30 -15.50 5.37 -0.77
C VAL A 30 -16.60 5.26 -1.83
N PRO A 31 -17.44 6.29 -2.03
CA PRO A 31 -18.45 6.26 -3.07
C PRO A 31 -17.77 6.21 -4.44
N VAL A 32 -18.28 5.34 -5.31
CA VAL A 32 -17.84 5.17 -6.69
C VAL A 32 -19.04 5.34 -7.63
N SER A 33 -18.79 5.60 -8.92
CA SER A 33 -19.87 5.64 -9.90
C SER A 33 -20.47 4.24 -10.11
N VAL A 34 -21.69 4.19 -10.66
CA VAL A 34 -22.40 2.93 -10.93
C VAL A 34 -21.62 2.07 -11.92
N GLU A 35 -20.96 2.68 -12.89
CA GLU A 35 -20.14 1.97 -13.89
C GLU A 35 -18.96 1.26 -13.24
N VAL A 36 -18.26 1.94 -12.31
CA VAL A 36 -17.15 1.36 -11.55
C VAL A 36 -17.64 0.23 -10.64
N LEU A 37 -18.77 0.44 -9.97
CA LEU A 37 -19.37 -0.59 -9.12
C LEU A 37 -19.70 -1.86 -9.91
N ASN A 38 -20.35 -1.71 -11.06
CA ASN A 38 -20.71 -2.84 -11.92
C ASN A 38 -19.47 -3.59 -12.43
N GLY A 39 -18.40 -2.87 -12.79
CA GLY A 39 -17.12 -3.48 -13.17
C GLY A 39 -16.50 -4.29 -12.02
N LEU A 40 -16.46 -3.72 -10.81
CA LEU A 40 -15.94 -4.40 -9.62
C LEU A 40 -16.75 -5.65 -9.26
N MET A 41 -18.07 -5.65 -9.44
CA MET A 41 -18.91 -6.84 -9.22
C MET A 41 -18.56 -7.98 -10.20
N VAL A 42 -18.18 -7.65 -11.43
CA VAL A 42 -17.72 -8.62 -12.42
C VAL A 42 -16.35 -9.17 -12.04
N ASP A 43 -15.40 -8.31 -11.66
CA ASP A 43 -14.07 -8.72 -11.21
C ASP A 43 -14.12 -9.59 -9.94
N GLU A 44 -15.00 -9.26 -9.00
CA GLU A 44 -15.26 -10.09 -7.81
C GLU A 44 -15.80 -11.48 -8.18
N ASN A 45 -16.67 -11.58 -9.19
CA ASN A 45 -17.15 -12.87 -9.70
C ASN A 45 -16.03 -13.71 -10.33
N TYR A 46 -15.05 -13.07 -10.98
CA TYR A 46 -13.84 -13.74 -11.47
C TYR A 46 -12.87 -14.11 -10.35
N GLY A 47 -13.07 -13.58 -9.15
CA GLY A 47 -12.25 -13.85 -7.97
C GLY A 47 -10.90 -13.12 -7.97
N VAL A 48 -10.69 -12.17 -8.88
CA VAL A 48 -9.46 -11.39 -8.98
C VAL A 48 -9.79 -9.94 -9.30
N VAL A 49 -9.26 -9.00 -8.52
CA VAL A 49 -9.38 -7.56 -8.78
C VAL A 49 -8.00 -6.95 -8.95
N GLY A 50 -7.83 -6.18 -10.01
CA GLY A 50 -6.65 -5.34 -10.22
C GLY A 50 -6.77 -4.03 -9.46
N VAL A 51 -5.76 -3.70 -8.66
CA VAL A 51 -5.69 -2.42 -7.93
C VAL A 51 -4.34 -1.75 -8.12
N LYS A 52 -4.34 -0.43 -8.06
CA LYS A 52 -3.12 0.37 -8.04
C LYS A 52 -2.91 0.91 -6.64
N LEU A 53 -1.85 0.45 -5.98
CA LEU A 53 -1.44 0.96 -4.68
C LEU A 53 -0.44 2.10 -4.88
N ILE A 54 -0.70 3.23 -4.24
CA ILE A 54 0.21 4.38 -4.21
C ILE A 54 0.57 4.62 -2.75
N PHE A 55 1.86 4.50 -2.42
CA PHE A 55 2.41 4.86 -1.13
C PHE A 55 3.10 6.21 -1.24
N GLN A 56 2.53 7.22 -0.58
CA GLN A 56 3.07 8.57 -0.60
C GLN A 56 3.27 9.08 0.82
N GLY A 57 4.44 9.63 1.09
CA GLY A 57 4.76 10.14 2.40
C GLY A 57 6.04 10.96 2.45
N ARG A 58 6.54 11.12 3.67
CA ARG A 58 7.81 11.79 3.93
C ARG A 58 8.60 10.96 4.91
N LEU A 59 9.88 10.79 4.63
CA LEU A 59 10.82 10.09 5.50
C LEU A 59 11.85 11.07 6.04
N LYS A 60 12.40 10.73 7.20
CA LYS A 60 13.60 11.35 7.76
C LYS A 60 14.42 10.26 8.43
N TRP A 61 15.74 10.41 8.42
CA TRP A 61 16.64 9.51 9.14
C TRP A 61 17.40 10.29 10.22
N LYS A 62 17.90 9.54 11.20
CA LYS A 62 18.72 10.05 12.29
C LYS A 62 19.91 9.10 12.49
N SER A 63 21.10 9.65 12.66
CA SER A 63 22.31 8.90 13.05
C SER A 63 23.05 9.68 14.12
N GLY A 64 23.12 9.14 15.34
CA GLY A 64 23.63 9.88 16.49
C GLY A 64 22.85 11.18 16.73
N GLU A 65 23.55 12.31 16.77
CA GLU A 65 22.93 13.65 16.90
C GLU A 65 22.46 14.25 15.56
N ILE A 66 22.88 13.66 14.43
CA ILE A 66 22.55 14.15 13.09
C ILE A 66 21.13 13.72 12.72
N LYS A 67 20.32 14.68 12.28
CA LYS A 67 18.98 14.46 11.72
C LYS A 67 18.94 14.97 10.30
N SER A 68 18.37 14.19 9.38
CA SER A 68 18.10 14.67 8.03
C SER A 68 16.91 15.64 7.99
N ALA A 69 16.82 16.42 6.92
CA ALA A 69 15.54 17.01 6.52
C ALA A 69 14.55 15.90 6.13
N HIS A 70 13.27 16.25 6.06
CA HIS A 70 12.28 15.36 5.46
C HIS A 70 12.48 15.31 3.95
N TYR A 71 12.46 14.13 3.37
CA TYR A 71 12.43 13.92 1.93
C TYR A 71 11.16 13.16 1.54
N GLY A 72 10.71 13.37 0.30
CA GLY A 72 9.54 12.70 -0.23
C GLY A 72 9.79 11.21 -0.41
N LEU A 73 8.73 10.42 -0.28
CA LEU A 73 8.71 9.04 -0.72
C LEU A 73 7.47 8.86 -1.57
N TYR A 74 7.65 8.34 -2.78
CA TYR A 74 6.56 7.96 -3.65
C TYR A 74 6.85 6.57 -4.23
N ALA A 75 5.94 5.64 -3.97
CA ALA A 75 6.01 4.31 -4.57
C ALA A 75 4.65 3.94 -5.16
N LYS A 76 4.67 3.28 -6.30
CA LYS A 76 3.49 2.84 -7.03
C LYS A 76 3.62 1.37 -7.38
N CYS A 77 2.58 0.60 -7.05
CA CYS A 77 2.53 -0.83 -7.31
C CYS A 77 1.21 -1.17 -8.01
N ASP A 78 1.29 -1.88 -9.12
CA ASP A 78 0.12 -2.51 -9.73
C ASP A 78 -0.02 -3.92 -9.13
N LEU A 79 -1.14 -4.18 -8.45
CA LEU A 79 -1.38 -5.37 -7.66
C LEU A 79 -2.58 -6.15 -8.20
N LEU A 80 -2.53 -7.48 -8.07
CA LEU A 80 -3.67 -8.36 -8.27
C LEU A 80 -4.08 -8.96 -6.91
N LEU A 81 -5.33 -8.73 -6.53
CA LEU A 81 -5.91 -9.22 -5.28
C LEU A 81 -6.80 -10.42 -5.55
N GLY A 82 -6.58 -11.51 -4.82
CA GLY A 82 -7.47 -12.68 -4.86
C GLY A 82 -8.66 -12.47 -3.94
N LEU A 83 -9.88 -12.39 -4.50
CA LEU A 83 -11.10 -12.25 -3.72
C LEU A 83 -11.82 -13.59 -3.57
N LYS A 84 -12.30 -13.84 -2.34
CA LYS A 84 -13.18 -14.96 -2.04
C LYS A 84 -14.44 -14.43 -1.37
N LYS A 85 -15.58 -14.70 -2.01
CA LYS A 85 -16.89 -14.30 -1.47
C LYS A 85 -17.12 -14.87 -0.08
N GLY A 86 -17.70 -14.06 0.80
CA GLY A 86 -18.06 -14.46 2.16
C GLY A 86 -16.90 -14.51 3.15
N ILE A 87 -15.68 -14.13 2.76
CA ILE A 87 -14.53 -14.03 3.67
C ILE A 87 -14.25 -12.57 3.98
N VAL A 88 -14.28 -12.22 5.27
CA VAL A 88 -13.85 -10.91 5.78
C VAL A 88 -12.50 -11.10 6.44
N GLY A 89 -11.48 -10.33 6.04
CA GLY A 89 -10.14 -10.41 6.60
C GLY A 89 -9.04 -10.02 5.61
N GLN A 90 -7.84 -10.54 5.85
CA GLN A 90 -6.67 -10.28 4.99
C GLN A 90 -6.89 -10.85 3.59
N ILE A 91 -6.69 -10.00 2.58
CA ILE A 91 -6.84 -10.35 1.17
C ILE A 91 -5.47 -10.81 0.63
N PRO A 92 -5.37 -12.01 0.01
CA PRO A 92 -4.12 -12.48 -0.55
C PRO A 92 -3.71 -11.67 -1.78
N LEU A 93 -2.43 -11.28 -1.82
CA LEU A 93 -1.77 -10.77 -3.02
C LEU A 93 -1.43 -11.94 -3.94
N ILE A 94 -1.72 -11.78 -5.23
CA ILE A 94 -1.35 -12.75 -6.26
C ILE A 94 0.02 -12.36 -6.81
N GLY A 95 1.02 -13.23 -6.59
CA GLY A 95 2.39 -13.00 -7.03
C GLY A 95 3.19 -12.06 -6.13
N ALA A 96 4.29 -11.53 -6.67
CA ALA A 96 5.20 -10.61 -5.98
C ALA A 96 5.46 -9.39 -6.89
N PRO A 97 4.56 -8.39 -6.90
CA PRO A 97 4.66 -7.25 -7.79
C PRO A 97 5.86 -6.38 -7.43
N VAL A 98 6.59 -5.93 -8.45
CA VAL A 98 7.66 -4.95 -8.30
C VAL A 98 7.04 -3.56 -8.31
N CYS A 99 7.30 -2.79 -7.27
CA CYS A 99 6.85 -1.41 -7.17
C CYS A 99 7.84 -0.47 -7.86
N ASP A 100 7.31 0.51 -8.57
CA ASP A 100 8.05 1.66 -9.06
C ASP A 100 8.26 2.64 -7.90
N VAL A 101 9.50 3.06 -7.65
CA VAL A 101 9.85 3.89 -6.49
C VAL A 101 10.62 5.11 -6.96
N ASP A 102 9.98 6.28 -6.81
CA ASP A 102 10.62 7.57 -6.96
C ASP A 102 11.15 8.00 -5.59
N THR A 103 12.47 7.86 -5.39
CA THR A 103 13.20 8.35 -4.21
C THR A 103 13.83 9.71 -4.46
#